data_AF-A0A3D1KFN5-F1
#
_entry.id   AF-A0A3D1KFN5-F1
#
_cell.length_a   1.000
_cell.length_b   1.000
_cell.length_c   1.000
_cell.angle_alpha   90.00
_cell.angle_beta   90.00
_cell.angle_gamma   90.00
#
_symmetry.space_group_name_H-M   'P 1'
#
loop_
_entity.id
_entity.type
_entity.pdbx_description
1 polymer ?
#
loop_
_entity_poly.entity_id
_entity_poly.type
_entity_poly.pdbx_seq_one_letter_code
_entity_poly.pdbx_strand_id
1 'polypeptide(L)'
;MPNYDILRLAYLGVLPGHTLLMHRSLPDYVPNKNNCPYLYDWQLQMVAAAAESIVFVPHVLVHFRRHGDAATACLPVGHCMISSSAINYIQTTLLHHAALQRCVRTRFSYILQMLDELPFKTKAVEECREMARLQLQSGLKGFVKRTVFFLQHQTQLFHVTEKKSLLTACRALYFPFSCGYYYRAILKQHK
;
A
#
# COMPACT_ATOMS: atom_id res chain seq x y z
N MET A 1 -8.36 12.73 5.96
CA MET A 1 -8.96 11.40 5.78
C MET A 1 -7.84 10.39 5.53
N PRO A 2 -7.97 9.13 6.00
CA PRO A 2 -7.02 8.08 5.64
C PRO A 2 -7.12 7.77 4.14
N ASN A 3 -6.01 7.43 3.50
CA ASN A 3 -6.02 6.97 2.12
C ASN A 3 -6.50 5.51 2.05
N TYR A 4 -7.77 5.32 1.67
CA TYR A 4 -8.41 4.02 1.53
C TYR A 4 -8.50 3.54 0.07
N ASP A 5 -7.81 4.23 -0.86
CA ASP A 5 -7.76 3.81 -2.25
C ASP A 5 -7.06 2.44 -2.38
N ILE A 6 -7.62 1.54 -3.18
CA ILE A 6 -7.10 0.18 -3.35
C ILE A 6 -5.64 0.17 -3.83
N LEU A 7 -5.23 1.14 -4.65
CA LEU A 7 -3.86 1.25 -5.14
C LEU A 7 -2.88 1.53 -3.99
N ARG A 8 -3.30 2.31 -3.00
CA ARG A 8 -2.51 2.55 -1.79
C ARG A 8 -2.52 1.34 -0.87
N LEU A 9 -3.70 0.74 -0.65
CA LEU A 9 -3.89 -0.41 0.24
C LEU A 9 -3.11 -1.65 -0.24
N ALA A 10 -2.91 -1.78 -1.55
CA ALA A 10 -2.06 -2.79 -2.14
C ALA A 10 -0.63 -2.76 -1.57
N TYR A 11 -0.07 -1.59 -1.26
CA TYR A 11 1.28 -1.50 -0.66
C TYR A 11 1.29 -1.60 0.86
N LEU A 12 0.26 -1.09 1.53
CA LEU A 12 0.23 -0.98 2.98
C LEU A 12 -1.21 -1.11 3.49
N GLY A 13 -1.45 -1.97 4.48
CA GLY A 13 -2.71 -1.96 5.21
C GLY A 13 -2.78 -0.69 6.06
N VAL A 14 -3.58 0.29 5.64
CA VAL A 14 -3.66 1.61 6.30
C VAL A 14 -4.78 1.64 7.34
N LEU A 15 -5.79 0.78 7.21
CA LEU A 15 -6.94 0.77 8.11
C LEU A 15 -6.68 -0.17 9.30
N PRO A 16 -6.76 0.32 10.54
CA PRO A 16 -6.54 -0.52 11.71
C PRO A 16 -7.74 -1.47 11.92
N GLY A 17 -7.46 -2.78 12.01
CA GLY A 17 -8.51 -3.79 12.19
C GLY A 17 -9.43 -3.58 13.40
N HIS A 18 -8.92 -2.97 14.48
CA HIS A 18 -9.65 -2.78 15.74
C HIS A 18 -10.74 -1.71 15.71
N THR A 19 -10.87 -0.96 14.63
CA THR A 19 -11.94 0.04 14.44
C THR A 19 -12.85 -0.27 13.25
N LEU A 20 -12.75 -1.46 12.67
CA LEU A 20 -13.52 -1.82 11.48
C LEU A 20 -14.89 -2.39 11.88
N LEU A 21 -15.94 -1.73 11.42
CA LEU A 21 -17.27 -2.33 11.29
C LEU A 21 -17.43 -2.77 9.83
N MET A 22 -17.90 -3.99 9.63
CA MET A 22 -18.08 -4.55 8.29
C MET A 22 -19.41 -5.28 8.17
N HIS A 23 -19.94 -5.31 6.95
CA HIS A 23 -21.10 -6.12 6.64
C HIS A 23 -20.76 -7.61 6.81
N ARG A 24 -21.73 -8.40 7.31
CA ARG A 24 -21.53 -9.83 7.61
C ARG A 24 -21.05 -10.64 6.40
N SER A 25 -21.42 -10.23 5.19
CA SER A 25 -21.02 -10.93 3.96
C SER A 25 -19.62 -10.58 3.46
N LEU A 26 -18.96 -9.55 3.99
CA LEU A 26 -17.63 -9.12 3.51
C LEU A 26 -16.59 -10.26 3.59
N PRO A 27 -16.51 -11.05 4.69
CA PRO A 27 -15.57 -12.17 4.79
C PRO A 27 -15.82 -13.30 3.79
N ASP A 28 -17.03 -13.41 3.22
CA ASP A 28 -17.39 -14.45 2.24
C ASP A 28 -16.67 -14.23 0.90
N TYR A 29 -16.21 -13.01 0.65
CA TYR A 29 -15.43 -12.64 -0.54
C TYR A 29 -13.92 -12.75 -0.34
N VAL A 30 -13.44 -13.07 0.86
CA VAL A 30 -12.01 -13.25 1.10
C VAL A 30 -11.59 -14.59 0.46
N PRO A 31 -10.68 -14.59 -0.53
CA PRO A 31 -10.26 -15.82 -1.19
C PRO A 31 -9.56 -16.78 -0.23
N ASN A 32 -9.46 -18.05 -0.62
CA ASN A 32 -9.19 -19.18 0.26
C ASN A 32 -8.11 -18.89 1.34
N LYS A 33 -8.56 -18.83 2.61
CA LYS A 33 -7.81 -18.32 3.77
C LYS A 33 -6.44 -18.98 4.00
N ASN A 34 -6.22 -20.17 3.45
CA ASN A 34 -5.02 -20.96 3.70
C ASN A 34 -3.79 -20.56 2.87
N ASN A 35 -3.97 -19.77 1.79
CA ASN A 35 -2.89 -19.49 0.83
C ASN A 35 -2.33 -18.07 0.88
N CYS A 36 -2.93 -17.16 1.64
CA CYS A 36 -2.48 -15.77 1.73
C CYS A 36 -1.62 -15.57 2.99
N PRO A 37 -0.32 -15.22 2.87
CA PRO A 37 0.56 -15.03 4.03
C PRO A 37 0.32 -13.71 4.78
N TYR A 38 -0.66 -12.91 4.34
CA TYR A 38 -0.94 -11.59 4.91
C TYR A 38 -2.08 -11.66 5.92
N LEU A 39 -2.04 -10.74 6.89
CA LEU A 39 -3.04 -10.66 7.95
C LEU A 39 -4.46 -10.44 7.41
N TYR A 40 -5.45 -10.97 8.13
CA TYR A 40 -6.86 -10.96 7.71
C TYR A 40 -7.42 -9.54 7.57
N ASP A 41 -6.94 -8.59 8.38
CA ASP A 41 -7.35 -7.19 8.34
C ASP A 41 -6.98 -6.53 7.01
N TRP A 42 -5.79 -6.81 6.49
CA TRP A 42 -5.38 -6.34 5.17
C TRP A 42 -6.22 -6.98 4.06
N GLN A 43 -6.52 -8.28 4.14
CA GLN A 43 -7.36 -8.97 3.16
C GLN A 43 -8.77 -8.35 3.12
N LEU A 44 -9.39 -8.13 4.28
CA LEU A 44 -10.71 -7.49 4.37
C LEU A 44 -10.71 -6.07 3.82
N GLN A 45 -9.64 -5.29 4.06
CA GLN A 45 -9.49 -3.95 3.48
C GLN A 45 -9.44 -3.99 1.96
N MET A 46 -8.69 -4.93 1.38
CA MET A 46 -8.58 -5.07 -0.06
C MET A 46 -9.91 -5.47 -0.70
N VAL A 47 -10.65 -6.39 -0.07
CA VAL A 47 -12.01 -6.78 -0.51
C VAL A 47 -12.97 -5.61 -0.44
N ALA A 48 -13.01 -4.88 0.68
CA ALA A 48 -13.87 -3.71 0.85
C ALA A 48 -13.52 -2.58 -0.14
N ALA A 49 -12.23 -2.37 -0.41
CA ALA A 49 -11.76 -1.40 -1.38
C ALA A 49 -12.12 -1.82 -2.82
N ALA A 50 -12.02 -3.11 -3.14
CA ALA A 50 -12.43 -3.65 -4.44
C ALA A 50 -13.94 -3.50 -4.69
N ALA A 51 -14.74 -3.63 -3.64
CA ALA A 51 -16.18 -3.37 -3.66
C ALA A 51 -16.54 -1.86 -3.62
N GLU A 52 -15.56 -0.96 -3.55
CA GLU A 52 -15.73 0.49 -3.41
C GLU A 52 -16.66 0.87 -2.24
N SER A 53 -16.67 0.06 -1.17
CA SER A 53 -17.66 0.14 -0.08
C SER A 53 -17.08 0.67 1.24
N ILE A 54 -15.90 1.31 1.20
CA ILE A 54 -15.25 1.86 2.41
C ILE A 54 -15.80 3.24 2.70
N VAL A 55 -16.32 3.42 3.92
CA VAL A 55 -16.82 4.70 4.41
C VAL A 55 -16.05 5.09 5.68
N PHE A 56 -15.63 6.36 5.74
CA PHE A 56 -15.03 6.93 6.94
C PHE A 56 -16.10 7.63 7.77
N VAL A 57 -16.28 7.19 9.01
CA VAL A 57 -17.19 7.82 9.98
C VAL A 57 -16.37 8.77 10.86
N PRO A 58 -16.60 10.09 10.81
CA PRO A 58 -15.82 11.09 11.56
C PRO A 58 -16.25 11.18 13.04
N HIS A 59 -16.46 10.04 13.69
CA HIS A 59 -16.85 9.95 15.10
C HIS A 59 -15.97 8.95 15.83
N VAL A 60 -15.79 9.18 17.13
CA VAL A 60 -15.08 8.24 18.00
C VAL A 60 -15.99 7.03 18.25
N LEU A 61 -15.62 5.88 17.70
CA LEU A 61 -16.39 4.63 17.86
C LEU A 61 -15.90 3.80 19.05
N VAL A 62 -14.59 3.78 19.29
CA VAL A 62 -13.95 2.92 20.30
C VAL A 62 -12.77 3.66 20.93
N HIS A 63 -12.64 3.54 22.26
CA HIS A 63 -11.42 3.85 22.98
C HIS A 63 -10.56 2.59 23.05
N PHE A 64 -9.43 2.58 22.32
CA PHE A 64 -8.50 1.47 22.32
C PHE A 64 -7.27 1.78 23.21
N ARG A 65 -6.92 0.85 24.11
CA ARG A 65 -5.70 0.95 24.91
C ARG A 65 -4.48 0.66 24.04
N ARG A 66 -3.61 1.66 23.89
CA ARG A 66 -2.39 1.54 23.08
C ARG A 66 -1.21 1.10 23.96
N HIS A 67 -0.37 0.21 23.44
CA HIS A 67 0.91 -0.13 24.07
C HIS A 67 1.92 1.01 23.82
N GLY A 68 2.73 1.36 24.82
CA GLY A 68 3.72 2.46 24.71
C GLY A 68 4.73 2.24 23.59
N ASP A 69 5.13 0.97 23.39
CA ASP A 69 6.08 0.58 22.34
C ASP A 69 5.43 0.24 20.98
N ALA A 70 4.15 0.57 20.78
CA ALA A 70 3.50 0.27 19.51
C ALA A 70 4.18 1.05 18.37
N ALA A 71 4.57 0.35 17.30
CA ALA A 71 5.20 1.00 16.13
C ALA A 71 4.30 2.06 15.46
N THR A 72 2.99 2.03 15.71
CA THR A 72 2.03 3.04 15.27
C THR A 72 1.97 4.27 16.20
N ALA A 73 2.72 4.28 17.30
CA ALA A 73 2.78 5.35 18.30
C ALA A 73 3.90 6.37 18.05
N CYS A 74 4.69 6.22 16.98
CA CYS A 74 5.66 7.24 16.61
C CYS A 74 4.94 8.56 16.27
N LEU A 75 5.28 9.62 16.99
CA LEU A 75 4.88 10.98 16.60
C LEU A 75 5.39 11.26 15.18
N PRO A 76 4.60 11.95 14.34
CA PRO A 76 5.09 12.37 13.03
C PRO A 76 6.33 13.26 13.23
N VAL A 77 7.48 12.77 12.76
CA VAL A 77 8.71 13.56 12.73
C VAL A 77 8.51 14.73 11.77
N GLY A 78 9.00 15.92 12.17
CA GLY A 78 8.76 17.18 11.45
C GLY A 78 9.12 17.12 9.96
N HIS A 79 8.49 18.01 9.18
CA HIS A 79 8.56 18.08 7.72
C HIS A 79 9.93 18.57 7.16
N CYS A 80 11.05 18.21 7.77
CA CYS A 80 12.36 18.55 7.21
C CYS A 80 12.69 17.60 6.06
N MET A 81 12.70 18.13 4.83
CA MET A 81 12.96 17.35 3.61
C MET A 81 14.39 16.76 3.56
N ILE A 82 15.34 17.34 4.30
CA ILE A 82 16.74 16.92 4.34
C ILE A 82 17.12 16.64 5.79
N SER A 83 16.67 15.50 6.29
CA SER A 83 17.14 14.95 7.57
C SER A 83 18.07 13.77 7.32
N SER A 84 18.95 13.46 8.29
CA SER A 84 19.74 12.22 8.29
C SER A 84 18.86 10.98 8.09
N SER A 85 17.63 11.02 8.62
CA SER A 85 16.62 9.98 8.41
C SER A 85 16.15 9.87 6.96
N ALA A 86 15.95 10.99 6.26
CA ALA A 86 15.59 11.00 4.84
C ALA A 86 16.74 10.48 3.95
N ILE A 87 17.99 10.84 4.27
CA ILE A 87 19.16 10.32 3.58
C ILE A 87 19.29 8.81 3.80
N ASN A 88 19.17 8.35 5.04
CA ASN A 88 19.18 6.92 5.37
C ASN A 88 18.04 6.16 4.66
N TYR A 89 16.85 6.77 4.55
CA TYR A 89 15.74 6.22 3.78
C TYR A 89 16.14 6.01 2.32
N ILE A 90 16.69 7.03 1.67
CA ILE A 90 17.08 6.98 0.25
C ILE A 90 18.19 5.94 0.05
N GLN A 91 19.24 5.99 0.87
CA GLN A 91 20.35 5.05 0.81
C GLN A 91 19.89 3.62 1.00
N THR A 92 19.09 3.34 2.03
CA THR A 92 18.55 1.99 2.29
C THR A 92 17.73 1.47 1.12
N THR A 93 16.87 2.33 0.57
CA THR A 93 16.00 2.00 -0.56
C THR A 93 16.82 1.67 -1.81
N LEU A 94 17.88 2.43 -2.09
CA LEU A 94 18.73 2.20 -3.26
C LEU A 94 19.64 0.99 -3.08
N LEU A 95 20.32 0.88 -1.94
CA LEU A 95 21.25 -0.22 -1.64
C LEU A 95 20.56 -1.58 -1.60
N HIS A 96 19.37 -1.65 -0.99
CA HIS A 96 18.61 -2.90 -0.85
C HIS A 96 17.45 -2.99 -1.85
N HIS A 97 17.48 -2.20 -2.93
CA HIS A 97 16.38 -2.13 -3.89
C HIS A 97 15.97 -3.50 -4.42
N ALA A 98 16.93 -4.34 -4.83
CA ALA A 98 16.66 -5.66 -5.39
C ALA A 98 15.94 -6.59 -4.39
N ALA A 99 16.39 -6.61 -3.14
CA ALA A 99 15.78 -7.43 -2.08
C ALA A 99 14.37 -6.94 -1.73
N LEU A 100 14.20 -5.62 -1.60
CA LEU A 100 12.90 -5.01 -1.32
C LEU A 100 11.91 -5.20 -2.49
N GLN A 101 12.38 -5.09 -3.72
CA GLN A 101 11.55 -5.35 -4.92
C GLN A 101 11.10 -6.80 -5.02
N ARG A 102 11.90 -7.75 -4.54
CA ARG A 102 11.45 -9.15 -4.45
C ARG A 102 10.24 -9.27 -3.52
N CYS A 103 10.25 -8.59 -2.39
CA CYS A 103 9.12 -8.56 -1.44
C CYS A 103 7.88 -7.91 -2.06
N VAL A 104 8.06 -6.78 -2.76
CA VAL A 104 7.00 -6.11 -3.52
C VAL A 104 6.39 -7.09 -4.51
N ARG A 105 7.20 -7.74 -5.34
CA ARG A 105 6.72 -8.71 -6.34
C ARG A 105 5.95 -9.87 -5.73
N THR A 106 6.49 -10.48 -4.66
CA THR A 106 5.80 -11.54 -3.92
C THR A 106 4.43 -11.06 -3.44
N ARG A 107 4.33 -9.85 -2.89
CA ARG A 107 3.03 -9.33 -2.48
C ARG A 107 2.10 -9.12 -3.65
N PHE A 108 2.59 -8.54 -4.74
CA PHE A 108 1.78 -8.25 -5.91
C PHE A 108 1.34 -9.50 -6.66
N SER A 109 2.03 -10.64 -6.54
CA SER A 109 1.51 -11.91 -7.05
C SER A 109 0.30 -12.40 -6.26
N TYR A 110 0.32 -12.31 -4.93
CA TYR A 110 -0.84 -12.63 -4.10
C TYR A 110 -2.00 -11.67 -4.34
N ILE A 111 -1.72 -10.37 -4.50
CA ILE A 111 -2.76 -9.38 -4.82
C ILE A 111 -3.42 -9.71 -6.15
N LEU A 112 -2.63 -10.02 -7.19
CA LEU A 112 -3.19 -10.33 -8.50
C LEU A 112 -4.10 -11.57 -8.43
N GLN A 113 -3.64 -12.64 -7.77
CA GLN A 113 -4.44 -13.85 -7.55
C GLN A 113 -5.74 -13.53 -6.81
N MET A 114 -5.65 -12.79 -5.69
CA MET A 114 -6.82 -12.39 -4.92
C MET A 114 -7.80 -11.58 -5.76
N LEU A 115 -7.33 -10.58 -6.52
CA LEU A 115 -8.18 -9.75 -7.36
C LEU A 115 -8.87 -10.56 -8.46
N ASP A 116 -8.21 -11.57 -9.03
CA ASP A 116 -8.78 -12.42 -10.08
C ASP A 116 -9.89 -13.35 -9.56
N GLU A 117 -9.86 -13.71 -8.27
CA GLU A 117 -10.93 -14.49 -7.61
C GLU A 117 -12.15 -13.63 -7.19
N LEU A 118 -12.00 -12.30 -7.13
CA LEU A 118 -13.09 -11.42 -6.71
C LEU A 118 -14.15 -11.21 -7.80
N PRO A 119 -15.45 -11.13 -7.43
CA PRO A 119 -16.54 -10.92 -8.39
C PRO A 119 -16.68 -9.46 -8.84
N PHE A 120 -15.93 -8.53 -8.25
CA PHE A 120 -16.06 -7.10 -8.49
C PHE A 120 -15.37 -6.68 -9.80
N LYS A 121 -16.09 -5.90 -10.62
CA LYS A 121 -15.60 -5.35 -11.90
C LYS A 121 -15.55 -3.81 -11.87
N THR A 122 -15.06 -3.27 -10.77
CA THR A 122 -14.91 -1.82 -10.59
C THR A 122 -13.68 -1.30 -11.33
N LYS A 123 -13.66 0.00 -11.65
CA LYS A 123 -12.50 0.64 -12.28
C LYS A 123 -11.26 0.51 -11.40
N ALA A 124 -11.43 0.68 -10.08
CA ALA A 124 -10.37 0.53 -9.10
C ALA A 124 -9.74 -0.87 -9.12
N VAL A 125 -10.54 -1.93 -9.29
CA VAL A 125 -10.03 -3.30 -9.42
C VAL A 125 -9.19 -3.47 -10.69
N GLU A 126 -9.65 -2.97 -11.83
CA GLU A 126 -8.88 -3.06 -13.08
C GLU A 126 -7.56 -2.28 -13.03
N GLU A 127 -7.58 -1.07 -12.47
CA GLU A 127 -6.37 -0.27 -12.24
C GLU A 127 -5.40 -1.00 -11.27
N CYS A 128 -5.93 -1.64 -10.23
CA CYS A 128 -5.10 -2.40 -9.29
C CYS A 128 -4.53 -3.68 -9.91
N ARG A 129 -5.29 -4.36 -10.79
CA ARG A 129 -4.79 -5.50 -11.58
C ARG A 129 -3.68 -5.06 -12.53
N GLU A 130 -3.86 -3.93 -13.22
CA GLU A 130 -2.81 -3.36 -14.08
C GLU A 130 -1.56 -3.04 -13.27
N MET A 131 -1.71 -2.36 -12.13
CA MET A 131 -0.60 -2.05 -11.23
C MET A 131 0.13 -3.32 -10.78
N ALA A 132 -0.60 -4.38 -10.41
CA ALA A 132 -0.02 -5.64 -10.00
C ALA A 132 0.78 -6.30 -11.14
N ARG A 133 0.23 -6.33 -12.36
CA ARG A 133 0.93 -6.84 -13.54
C ARG A 133 2.20 -6.03 -13.84
N LEU A 134 2.16 -4.71 -13.74
CA LEU A 134 3.32 -3.83 -13.94
C LEU A 134 4.40 -4.00 -12.87
N GLN A 135 4.03 -4.38 -11.65
CA GLN A 135 4.98 -4.68 -10.58
C GLN A 135 5.70 -6.02 -10.79
N LEU A 136 4.98 -7.01 -11.34
CA LEU A 136 5.54 -8.32 -11.66
C LEU A 136 6.47 -8.29 -12.89
N GLN A 137 6.31 -7.30 -13.77
CA GLN A 137 7.18 -7.14 -14.95
C GLN A 137 8.64 -6.81 -14.57
N SER A 138 9.56 -7.36 -15.37
CA SER A 138 11.00 -7.10 -15.31
C SER A 138 11.48 -6.27 -16.51
N GLY A 139 12.70 -5.74 -16.40
CA GLY A 139 13.34 -4.96 -17.46
C GLY A 139 12.93 -3.50 -17.55
N LEU A 140 13.60 -2.77 -18.45
CA LEU A 140 13.46 -1.33 -18.62
C LEU A 140 12.07 -0.92 -19.11
N LYS A 141 11.49 -1.67 -20.05
CA LYS A 141 10.13 -1.39 -20.57
C LYS A 141 9.08 -1.49 -19.46
N GLY A 142 9.16 -2.51 -18.62
CA GLY A 142 8.28 -2.66 -17.45
C GLY A 142 8.48 -1.54 -16.43
N PHE A 143 9.73 -1.13 -16.20
CA PHE A 143 10.05 0.01 -15.35
C PHE A 143 9.42 1.30 -15.86
N VAL A 144 9.59 1.65 -17.15
CA VAL A 144 9.00 2.86 -17.74
C VAL A 144 7.48 2.85 -17.64
N LYS A 145 6.84 1.74 -18.01
CA LYS A 145 5.37 1.61 -17.91
C LYS A 145 4.87 1.81 -16.48
N ARG A 146 5.54 1.20 -15.51
CA ARG A 146 5.21 1.35 -14.10
C ARG A 146 5.38 2.80 -13.61
N THR A 147 6.45 3.47 -14.02
CA THR A 147 6.67 4.89 -13.68
C THR A 147 5.59 5.79 -14.27
N VAL A 148 5.20 5.56 -15.53
CA VAL A 148 4.08 6.28 -16.16
C VAL A 148 2.77 6.02 -15.41
N PHE A 149 2.51 4.78 -15.03
CA PHE A 149 1.32 4.42 -14.26
C PHE A 149 1.26 5.19 -12.92
N PHE A 150 2.37 5.29 -12.19
CA PHE A 150 2.41 6.04 -10.94
C PHE A 150 2.22 7.55 -11.12
N LEU A 151 2.71 8.12 -12.22
CA LEU A 151 2.45 9.52 -12.55
C LEU A 151 0.96 9.79 -12.81
N GLN A 152 0.30 8.86 -13.51
CA GLN A 152 -1.14 8.96 -13.81
C GLN A 152 -1.99 8.81 -12.54
N HIS A 153 -1.62 7.91 -11.64
CA HIS A 153 -2.38 7.58 -10.41
C HIS A 153 -1.79 8.21 -9.13
N GLN A 154 -1.03 9.29 -9.27
CA GLN A 154 -0.32 9.92 -8.15
C GLN A 154 -1.26 10.40 -7.03
N THR A 155 -2.47 10.84 -7.37
CA THR A 155 -3.48 11.31 -6.41
C THR A 155 -4.00 10.16 -5.54
N GLN A 156 -4.26 9.00 -6.15
CA GLN A 156 -4.69 7.78 -5.49
C GLN A 156 -3.58 7.20 -4.60
N LEU A 157 -2.32 7.25 -5.05
CA LEU A 157 -1.19 6.66 -4.32
C LEU A 157 -0.72 7.47 -3.11
N PHE A 158 -0.78 8.80 -3.16
CA PHE A 158 -0.16 9.65 -2.13
C PHE A 158 -1.15 10.44 -1.28
N HIS A 159 -2.46 10.41 -1.57
CA HIS A 159 -3.50 11.16 -0.85
C HIS A 159 -3.03 12.59 -0.55
N VAL A 160 -2.74 13.32 -1.64
CA VAL A 160 -2.35 14.71 -1.56
C VAL A 160 -3.62 15.54 -1.77
N THR A 161 -4.00 16.31 -0.76
CA THR A 161 -5.15 17.25 -0.82
C THR A 161 -4.87 18.42 -1.78
N GLU A 162 -3.59 18.67 -2.09
CA GLU A 162 -3.15 19.75 -2.98
C GLU A 162 -3.37 19.41 -4.46
N LYS A 163 -3.69 20.44 -5.26
CA LYS A 163 -3.72 20.35 -6.73
C LYS A 163 -2.39 19.78 -7.26
N LYS A 164 -2.45 18.97 -8.33
CA LYS A 164 -1.30 18.33 -9.01
C LYS A 164 -0.06 19.23 -9.02
N SER A 165 0.83 19.03 -8.06
CA SER A 165 2.03 19.83 -7.87
C SER A 165 3.25 19.12 -8.43
N LEU A 166 4.28 19.87 -8.83
CA LEU A 166 5.56 19.31 -9.27
C LEU A 166 6.15 18.34 -8.23
N LEU A 167 5.95 18.62 -6.94
CA LEU A 167 6.38 17.77 -5.85
C LEU A 167 5.69 16.39 -5.87
N THR A 168 4.41 16.33 -6.23
CA THR A 168 3.66 15.06 -6.32
C THR A 168 4.16 14.22 -7.49
N ALA A 169 4.50 14.88 -8.61
CA ALA A 169 5.13 14.21 -9.75
C ALA A 169 6.52 13.67 -9.38
N CYS A 170 7.35 14.44 -8.66
CA CYS A 170 8.65 13.97 -8.18
C CYS A 170 8.51 12.76 -7.23
N ARG A 171 7.50 12.77 -6.34
CA ARG A 171 7.19 11.62 -5.47
C ARG A 171 6.79 10.39 -6.29
N ALA A 172 5.95 10.56 -7.30
CA ALA A 172 5.54 9.49 -8.21
C ALA A 172 6.73 8.92 -9.01
N LEU A 173 7.65 9.78 -9.49
CA LEU A 173 8.87 9.35 -10.18
C LEU A 173 9.83 8.56 -9.28
N TYR A 174 9.89 8.90 -8.00
CA TYR A 174 10.73 8.22 -7.02
C TYR A 174 10.09 6.93 -6.48
N PHE A 175 8.77 6.81 -6.57
CA PHE A 175 8.00 5.68 -6.02
C PHE A 175 8.40 4.28 -6.52
N PRO A 176 8.80 4.06 -7.79
CA PRO A 176 9.32 2.77 -8.24
C PRO A 176 10.46 2.26 -7.38
N PHE A 177 11.28 3.15 -6.81
CA PHE A 177 12.35 2.77 -5.91
C PHE A 177 11.83 2.65 -4.47
N SER A 178 11.08 3.66 -4.02
CA SER A 178 10.72 3.84 -2.62
C SER A 178 9.61 2.92 -2.10
N CYS A 179 8.78 2.38 -2.99
CA CYS A 179 7.66 1.49 -2.63
C CYS A 179 8.10 0.22 -1.89
N GLY A 180 9.34 -0.25 -2.10
CA GLY A 180 9.90 -1.39 -1.37
C GLY A 180 10.19 -1.10 0.10
N TYR A 181 10.37 0.16 0.48
CA TYR A 181 10.75 0.55 1.85
C TYR A 181 9.71 0.17 2.91
N TYR A 182 8.45 -0.05 2.53
CA TYR A 182 7.42 -0.58 3.43
C TYR A 182 7.80 -1.94 4.03
N TYR A 183 8.63 -2.73 3.32
CA TYR A 183 9.06 -4.07 3.74
C TYR A 183 10.44 -4.07 4.41
N ARG A 184 10.98 -2.91 4.79
CA ARG A 184 12.31 -2.80 5.41
C ARG A 184 12.47 -3.59 6.71
N ALA A 185 11.38 -3.91 7.40
CA ALA A 185 11.43 -4.74 8.60
C ALA A 185 12.07 -6.12 8.31
N ILE A 186 11.90 -6.64 7.10
CA ILE A 186 12.53 -7.89 6.65
C ILE A 186 14.05 -7.74 6.58
N LEU A 187 14.58 -6.56 6.23
CA LEU A 187 16.03 -6.30 6.22
C LEU A 187 16.63 -6.36 7.64
N LYS A 188 15.83 -6.12 8.69
CA LYS A 188 16.30 -6.23 10.08
C LYS A 188 16.36 -7.69 10.58
N GLN A 189 15.64 -8.62 9.93
CA GLN A 189 15.66 -10.04 10.30
C GLN A 189 16.88 -10.79 9.76
N HIS A 190 17.70 -10.16 8.92
CA HIS A 190 18.92 -10.73 8.32
C HIS A 190 20.22 -10.13 8.88
N LYS A 191 20.15 -9.44 10.03
CA LYS A 191 21.32 -9.02 10.83
C LYS A 191 21.30 -9.77 12.15
#